data_AF-A0A965VH15-F1
#
_entry.id   AF-A0A965VH15-F1
#
_cell.length_a   1.000
_cell.length_b   1.000
_cell.length_c   1.000
_cell.angle_alpha   90.00
_cell.angle_beta   90.00
_cell.angle_gamma   90.00
#
_symmetry.space_group_name_H-M   'P 1'
#
loop_
_entity.id
_entity.type
_entity.pdbx_description
1 polymer ?
#
loop_
_entity_poly.entity_id
_entity_poly.type
_entity_poly.pdbx_seq_one_letter_code
_entity_poly.pdbx_strand_id
1 'polypeptide(L)' 'MFKEAARLDIVHVPYKGSGPALNDLMGGRVQMMFDNISSSGALIRAGKLRALAVTTARRTRQLPDVPTIAESGFPGFEAP' A
#
# COMPACT_ATOMS: atom_id res chain seq x y z
N MET A 1 6.93 -11.49 3.07
CA MET A 1 5.77 -11.78 2.20
C MET A 1 5.81 -11.06 0.85
N PHE A 2 5.46 -9.77 0.71
CA PHE A 2 5.46 -9.12 -0.63
C PHE A 2 6.84 -9.11 -1.31
N LYS A 3 7.89 -8.71 -0.59
CA LYS A 3 9.25 -8.68 -1.14
C LYS A 3 9.73 -10.04 -1.67
N GLU A 4 9.32 -11.13 -1.02
CA GLU A 4 9.66 -12.50 -1.43
C GLU A 4 8.83 -12.93 -2.63
N ALA A 5 7.51 -12.71 -2.58
CA ALA A 5 6.60 -13.04 -3.68
C ALA A 5 6.97 -12.30 -4.97
N ALA A 6 7.37 -11.02 -4.84
CA ALA A 6 7.77 -10.18 -5.95
C ALA A 6 9.26 -10.25 -6.31
N ARG A 7 10.07 -11.00 -5.54
CA ARG A 7 11.53 -11.05 -5.67
C ARG A 7 12.17 -9.66 -5.72
N LEU A 8 11.67 -8.76 -4.87
CA LEU A 8 12.15 -7.39 -4.76
C LEU A 8 13.09 -7.26 -3.56
N ASP A 9 14.15 -6.50 -3.75
CA ASP A 9 15.00 -6.06 -2.63
C ASP A 9 14.45 -4.75 -2.08
N ILE A 10 13.65 -4.85 -1.01
CA ILE A 10 13.09 -3.71 -0.28
C ILE A 10 13.34 -3.86 1.22
N VAL A 11 13.74 -2.75 1.83
CA VAL A 11 14.02 -2.67 3.27
C VAL A 11 12.74 -2.30 4.03
N HIS A 12 12.40 -3.11 5.03
CA HIS A 12 11.30 -2.77 5.94
C HIS A 12 11.78 -1.74 6.95
N VAL A 13 11.15 -0.56 6.95
CA VAL A 13 11.38 0.51 7.93
C VAL A 13 10.21 0.50 8.92
N PRO A 14 10.41 0.09 10.19
CA PRO A 14 9.32 0.01 11.16
C PRO A 14 8.95 1.40 11.69
N TYR A 15 7.65 1.68 11.78
CA TYR A 15 7.11 2.91 12.38
C TYR A 15 6.16 2.59 13.54
N LYS A 16 6.03 3.54 14.47
CA LYS A 16 5.06 3.48 15.58
C LYS A 16 3.66 3.92 15.11
N GLY A 17 3.11 3.21 14.13
CA GLY A 17 1.80 3.49 13.52
C GLY A 17 1.86 4.32 12.23
N SER A 18 0.70 4.49 11.59
CA SER A 18 0.59 5.07 10.24
C SER A 18 0.90 6.56 10.16
N GLY A 19 0.60 7.35 11.19
CA GLY A 19 0.80 8.81 11.16
C GLY A 19 2.24 9.23 10.84
N PRO A 20 3.24 8.79 11.63
CA PRO A 20 4.65 9.04 11.32
C PRO A 20 5.09 8.52 9.95
N ALA A 21 4.62 7.33 9.54
CA ALA A 21 4.98 6.72 8.26
C ALA A 21 4.43 7.50 7.06
N LEU A 22 3.18 7.97 7.14
CA LEU A 22 2.54 8.77 6.09
C LEU A 22 3.24 10.12 5.90
N ASN A 23 3.68 10.76 7.00
CA ASN A 23 4.46 12.00 6.94
C ASN A 23 5.79 11.77 6.22
N ASP A 24 6.51 10.69 6.56
CA ASP A 24 7.78 10.34 5.90
C ASP A 24 7.59 9.97 4.42
N LEU A 25 6.49 9.31 4.07
CA LEU A 25 6.14 9.00 2.67
C LEU A 25 5.85 10.27 1.87
N MET A 26 5.01 11.17 2.39
CA MET A 26 4.73 12.46 1.73
C MET A 26 5.98 13.34 1.66
N GLY A 27 6.88 13.24 2.64
CA GLY A 27 8.17 13.92 2.64
C GLY A 27 9.26 13.24 1.80
N GLY A 28 8.97 12.10 1.16
CA GLY A 28 9.91 11.38 0.30
C GLY A 28 11.05 10.65 1.03
N ARG A 29 10.96 10.48 2.35
CA ARG A 29 11.94 9.74 3.16
C ARG A 29 11.82 8.23 2.97
N VAL A 30 10.60 7.76 2.70
CA VAL A 30 10.31 6.41 2.22
C VAL A 30 9.54 6.49 0.91
N GLN A 31 9.72 5.49 0.05
CA GLN A 31 9.23 5.50 -1.34
C GLN A 31 7.87 4.81 -1.48
N MET A 32 7.57 3.88 -0.57
CA MET A 32 6.32 3.14 -0.54
C MET A 32 6.00 2.70 0.89
N MET A 33 4.73 2.42 1.14
CA MET A 33 4.28 1.80 2.38
C MET A 33 3.11 0.86 2.11
N PHE A 34 2.89 -0.06 3.05
CA PHE A 34 1.62 -0.75 3.20
C PHE A 34 0.87 -0.07 4.36
N ASP A 35 -0.40 0.27 4.15
CA ASP A 35 -1.22 0.95 5.15
C ASP A 35 -2.68 0.54 5.04
N ASN A 36 -3.47 0.91 6.05
CA ASN A 36 -4.91 0.75 6.04
C ASN A 36 -5.59 1.87 5.24
N ILE A 37 -6.71 1.54 4.58
CA ILE A 37 -7.51 2.55 3.84
C ILE A 37 -8.14 3.57 4.80
N SER A 38 -8.41 3.18 6.05
CA SER A 38 -8.95 4.09 7.07
C SER A 38 -8.02 5.25 7.40
N SER A 39 -6.70 5.03 7.40
CA SER A 39 -5.69 6.07 7.64
C SER A 39 -5.30 6.82 6.37
N SER A 40 -5.07 6.10 5.27
CA SER A 40 -4.54 6.68 4.03
C SER A 40 -5.60 7.23 3.06
N GLY A 41 -6.86 6.80 3.19
CA GLY A 41 -7.90 7.03 2.19
C GLY A 41 -8.20 8.51 1.92
N ALA A 42 -8.16 9.37 2.93
CA ALA A 42 -8.36 10.80 2.75
C ALA A 42 -7.21 11.44 1.93
N LEU A 43 -5.97 11.02 2.17
CA LEU A 43 -4.79 11.51 1.46
C LEU A 43 -4.76 11.00 0.01
N ILE A 44 -5.19 9.76 -0.22
CA ILE A 44 -5.36 9.20 -1.57
C ILE A 44 -6.40 10.01 -2.37
N ARG A 45 -7.58 10.26 -1.79
CA ARG A 45 -8.63 11.05 -2.46
C ARG A 45 -8.21 12.50 -2.70
N ALA A 46 -7.38 13.06 -1.82
CA ALA A 46 -6.82 14.40 -1.98
C ALA A 46 -5.66 14.47 -3.00
N GLY A 47 -5.28 13.35 -3.64
CA GLY A 47 -4.17 13.29 -4.59
C GLY A 47 -2.78 13.45 -3.97
N LYS A 48 -2.68 13.45 -2.64
CA LYS A 48 -1.40 13.55 -1.91
C LYS A 48 -0.64 12.23 -1.89
N LEU A 49 -1.35 11.12 -2.02
CA LEU A 49 -0.81 9.78 -2.13
C LEU A 49 -1.39 9.09 -3.36
N ARG A 50 -0.59 8.20 -3.95
CA ARG A 50 -1.04 7.33 -5.04
C ARG A 50 -1.17 5.91 -4.52
N ALA A 51 -2.39 5.38 -4.49
CA ALA A 51 -2.62 3.97 -4.22
C ALA A 51 -2.17 3.12 -5.41
N LEU A 52 -1.30 2.15 -5.19
CA LEU A 52 -0.76 1.28 -6.25
C LEU A 52 -1.58 -0.01 -6.40
N ALA A 53 -1.89 -0.65 -5.28
CA ALA A 53 -2.68 -1.87 -5.22
C ALA A 53 -3.29 -2.04 -3.82
N VAL A 54 -4.35 -2.85 -3.72
CA VAL A 54 -4.86 -3.38 -2.45
C VAL A 54 -4.35 -4.80 -2.19
N THR A 55 -4.15 -5.16 -0.93
CA THR A 55 -3.64 -6.47 -0.50
C THR A 55 -4.72 -7.53 -0.35
N THR A 56 -6.00 -7.13 -0.35
CA THR A 56 -7.16 -8.04 -0.28
C THR A 56 -7.32 -8.85 -1.57
N ALA A 57 -7.93 -10.04 -1.49
CA ALA A 57 -8.17 -10.88 -2.67
C ALA A 57 -9.02 -10.20 -3.77
N ARG A 58 -9.86 -9.23 -3.39
CA ARG A 58 -10.71 -8.46 -4.30
C ARG A 58 -10.54 -6.96 -4.07
N ARG A 59 -10.82 -6.17 -5.09
CA ARG A 59 -10.88 -4.71 -4.98
C ARG A 59 -11.85 -4.27 -3.91
N THR A 60 -11.58 -3.13 -3.28
CA THR A 60 -12.43 -2.60 -2.22
C THR A 60 -13.42 -1.58 -2.79
N ARG A 61 -14.60 -1.46 -2.17
CA ARG A 61 -15.58 -0.43 -2.55
C ARG A 61 -15.05 0.99 -2.35
N GLN A 62 -14.09 1.16 -1.44
CA GLN A 62 -13.50 2.47 -1.12
C GLN A 62 -12.49 2.92 -2.19
N LEU A 63 -11.88 1.97 -2.90
CA LEU A 63 -10.89 2.21 -3.97
C LEU A 63 -11.18 1.26 -5.15
N PRO A 64 -12.32 1.42 -5.85
CA PRO A 64 -12.76 0.47 -6.88
C PRO A 64 -11.84 0.44 -8.11
N ASP A 65 -11.14 1.55 -8.37
CA ASP A 65 -10.23 1.69 -9.50
C ASP A 65 -8.81 1.17 -9.21
N VAL A 66 -8.51 0.88 -7.94
CA VAL A 66 -7.20 0.37 -7.52
C VAL A 66 -7.20 -1.16 -7.66
N PRO A 67 -6.26 -1.75 -8.43
CA PRO A 67 -6.21 -3.19 -8.62
C PRO A 67 -5.79 -3.91 -7.35
N THR A 68 -6.02 -5.22 -7.29
CA THR A 68 -5.39 -6.05 -6.27
C THR A 68 -3.93 -6.36 -6.64
N ILE A 69 -3.13 -6.76 -5.66
CA ILE A 69 -1.78 -7.28 -5.95
C ILE A 69 -1.88 -8.55 -6.82
N ALA A 70 -2.91 -9.38 -6.62
CA ALA A 70 -3.15 -10.55 -7.45
C ALA A 70 -3.44 -10.21 -8.92
N GLU A 71 -4.25 -9.19 -9.18
CA GLU A 71 -4.51 -8.65 -10.53
C GLU A 71 -3.26 -8.03 -11.15
N SER A 72 -2.31 -7.58 -10.33
CA SER A 72 -1.09 -6.88 -10.75
C SER A 72 0.07 -7.82 -11.09
N GLY A 73 -0.18 -9.13 -11.21
CA GLY A 73 0.83 -10.11 -11.63
C GLY A 73 1.34 -11.04 -10.51
N PHE A 74 0.68 -11.06 -9.35
CA PHE A 74 1.02 -11.98 -8.25
C PHE A 74 -0.16 -12.88 -7.85
N PRO A 75 -0.57 -13.84 -8.71
CA PRO A 75 -1.74 -14.68 -8.45
C PRO A 75 -1.71 -15.34 -7.07
N GLY A 76 -2.83 -15.33 -6.37
CA GLY A 76 -2.95 -15.90 -5.02
C GLY A 76 -2.35 -15.04 -3.90
N PHE A 77 -1.82 -13.86 -4.20
CA PHE A 77 -1.41 -12.92 -3.16
C PHE A 77 -2.65 -12.37 -2.44
N GLU A 78 -2.72 -12.63 -1.14
CA GLU A 78 -3.68 -12.05 -0.23
C GLU A 78 -3.01 -11.79 1.11
N ALA A 79 -3.19 -10.58 1.65
CA ALA A 79 -2.84 -10.23 3.01
C ALA A 79 -3.95 -9.33 3.59
N PRO A 80 -4.60 -9.77 4.68
CA PRO A 80 -5.68 -9.02 5.31
C PRO A 80 -5.20 -7.72 5.96
#